data_AF-A0A068FLN0-F1
#
_entry.id   AF-A0A068FLN0-F1
#
_cell.length_a   1.000
_cell.length_b   1.000
_cell.length_c   1.000
_cell.angle_alpha   90.00
_cell.angle_beta   90.00
_cell.angle_gamma   90.00
#
_symmetry.space_group_name_H-M   'P 1'
#
loop_
_entity.id
_entity.type
_entity.pdbx_description
1 polymer ?
#
loop_
_entity_poly.entity_id
_entity_poly.type
_entity_poly.pdbx_seq_one_letter_code
_entity_poly.pdbx_strand_id
1 'polypeptide(L)'
;MARSVDPLVVGNVVGDVIDIFVRAADMTVHYGPKQVTNGCEIKPSATVHRPNLQIAGRHFDDNKLFTLVMTDPDAPSPSEPNMREWLHWIVTDIPGAADASQGREIVPYMGPRPPIGIHRYVFVAFRQQDPMVMMMAPQVRHNFSTRAFAAQYGL
;
A
#
# COMPACT_ATOMS: atom_id res chain seq x y z
N MET A 1 7.26 28.87 13.04
CA MET A 1 7.14 27.97 11.87
C MET A 1 6.57 26.66 12.38
N ALA A 2 5.31 26.35 12.04
CA ALA A 2 4.71 25.07 12.44
C ALA A 2 5.47 23.94 11.73
N ARG A 3 6.17 23.09 12.49
CA ARG A 3 6.67 21.82 11.96
C ARG A 3 5.43 21.03 11.56
N SER A 4 5.11 20.95 10.27
CA SER A 4 4.08 20.03 9.78
C SER A 4 4.57 18.62 10.10
N VAL A 5 4.00 18.00 11.14
CA VAL A 5 4.30 16.62 11.49
C VAL A 5 3.85 15.75 10.32
N ASP A 6 4.69 14.79 9.90
CA ASP A 6 4.38 13.94 8.76
C ASP A 6 3.07 13.18 9.03
N PRO A 7 2.04 13.28 8.18
CA PRO A 7 0.75 12.65 8.41
C PRO A 7 0.85 11.12 8.54
N LEU A 8 1.88 10.49 7.95
CA LEU A 8 2.13 9.06 8.11
C LEU A 8 2.64 8.68 9.52
N VAL A 9 3.32 9.61 10.19
CA VAL A 9 3.73 9.46 11.59
C VAL A 9 2.55 9.72 12.51
N VAL A 10 1.76 10.76 12.25
CA VAL A 10 0.54 11.07 13.05
C VAL A 10 -0.47 9.92 12.98
N GLY A 11 -0.63 9.30 11.81
CA GLY A 11 -1.50 8.14 11.62
C GLY A 11 -0.90 6.80 12.09
N ASN A 12 0.26 6.82 12.75
CA ASN A 12 1.04 5.64 13.18
C ASN A 12 1.36 4.63 12.06
N VAL A 13 1.24 5.01 10.79
CA VAL A 13 1.58 4.14 9.64
C VAL A 13 3.09 3.90 9.62
N VAL A 14 3.86 4.98 9.75
CA VAL A 14 5.28 4.89 10.12
C VAL A 14 5.34 4.48 11.58
N GLY A 15 5.94 3.32 11.87
CA GLY A 15 5.89 2.68 13.17
C GLY A 15 5.11 1.36 13.13
N ASP A 16 3.83 1.38 12.78
CA ASP A 16 3.03 0.14 12.75
C ASP A 16 3.31 -0.74 11.55
N VAL A 17 3.45 -0.14 10.37
CA VAL A 17 3.46 -0.85 9.07
C VAL A 17 4.81 -0.75 8.38
N ILE A 18 5.39 0.44 8.38
CA ILE A 18 6.66 0.74 7.70
C ILE A 18 7.61 1.49 8.62
N ASP A 19 8.91 1.40 8.33
CA ASP A 19 9.93 2.19 9.01
C ASP A 19 10.02 3.60 8.42
N ILE A 20 10.77 4.48 9.10
CA ILE A 20 11.02 5.82 8.59
C ILE A 20 11.81 5.73 7.28
N PHE A 21 11.36 6.45 6.26
CA PHE A 21 11.92 6.37 4.92
C PHE A 21 12.01 7.76 4.27
N VAL A 22 12.85 7.86 3.24
CA VAL A 22 12.91 9.04 2.38
C VAL A 22 12.03 8.78 1.16
N ARG A 23 11.05 9.65 0.90
CA ARG A 23 10.15 9.51 -0.26
C ARG A 23 10.94 9.53 -1.57
N ALA A 24 10.90 8.44 -2.32
CA ALA A 24 11.58 8.28 -3.60
C ALA A 24 10.68 8.59 -4.81
N ALA A 25 9.37 8.39 -4.68
CA ALA A 25 8.37 8.60 -5.71
C ALA A 25 7.10 9.19 -5.12
N ASP A 26 6.34 9.88 -5.96
CA ASP A 26 4.99 10.34 -5.66
C ASP A 26 3.99 9.28 -6.14
N MET A 27 2.98 9.00 -5.31
CA MET A 27 1.94 8.02 -5.61
C MET A 27 0.59 8.71 -5.51
N THR A 28 -0.24 8.56 -6.54
CA THR A 28 -1.61 9.07 -6.55
C THR A 28 -2.60 7.92 -6.65
N VAL A 29 -3.61 7.93 -5.79
CA VAL A 29 -4.62 6.88 -5.70
C VAL A 29 -5.99 7.52 -5.84
N HIS A 30 -6.83 6.99 -6.71
CA HIS A 30 -8.17 7.51 -6.99
C HIS A 30 -9.21 6.39 -6.94
N TYR A 31 -10.26 6.61 -6.15
CA TYR A 31 -11.49 5.82 -6.19
C TYR A 31 -12.56 6.62 -6.93
N GLY A 32 -12.75 6.32 -8.22
CA GLY A 32 -13.60 7.12 -9.10
C GLY A 32 -13.12 8.58 -9.14
N PRO A 33 -13.99 9.58 -8.85
CA PRO A 33 -13.60 10.99 -8.85
C PRO A 33 -12.85 11.42 -7.57
N LYS A 34 -12.74 10.56 -6.55
CA LYS A 34 -12.17 10.92 -5.25
C LYS A 34 -10.70 10.52 -5.18
N GLN A 35 -9.81 11.50 -5.05
CA GLN A 35 -8.40 11.28 -4.72
C GLN A 35 -8.25 10.91 -3.24
N VAL A 36 -7.44 9.90 -2.96
CA VAL A 36 -7.06 9.50 -1.60
C VAL A 36 -5.98 10.43 -1.08
N THR A 37 -6.17 10.94 0.13
CA THR A 37 -5.15 11.68 0.88
C THR A 37 -4.93 11.03 2.24
N ASN A 38 -3.75 11.24 2.84
CA ASN A 38 -3.41 10.63 4.13
C ASN A 38 -4.42 11.03 5.21
N GLY A 39 -5.03 10.03 5.86
CA GLY A 39 -6.04 10.22 6.89
C GLY A 39 -7.45 10.53 6.38
N CYS A 40 -7.70 10.51 5.06
CA CYS A 40 -9.05 10.74 4.54
C CYS A 40 -9.96 9.52 4.79
N GLU A 41 -11.21 9.77 5.17
CA GLU A 41 -12.21 8.71 5.31
C GLU A 41 -12.85 8.39 3.97
N ILE A 42 -12.95 7.10 3.63
CA ILE A 42 -13.61 6.61 2.42
C ILE A 42 -14.59 5.51 2.80
N LYS A 43 -15.82 5.61 2.28
CA LYS A 43 -16.86 4.62 2.53
C LYS A 43 -16.50 3.29 1.84
N PRO A 44 -16.69 2.14 2.50
CA PRO A 44 -16.44 0.82 1.90
C PRO A 44 -17.16 0.59 0.56
N SER A 45 -18.34 1.19 0.39
CA SER A 45 -19.11 1.11 -0.86
C SER A 45 -18.42 1.79 -2.05
N ALA A 46 -17.56 2.77 -1.81
CA ALA A 46 -16.77 3.44 -2.85
C ALA A 46 -15.47 2.68 -3.18
N THR A 47 -15.08 1.71 -2.35
CA THR A 47 -13.82 0.95 -2.46
C THR A 47 -14.03 -0.50 -2.86
N VAL A 48 -15.21 -0.84 -3.41
CA VAL A 48 -15.54 -2.21 -3.84
C VAL A 48 -14.61 -2.66 -4.99
N HIS A 49 -14.33 -1.76 -5.92
CA HIS A 49 -13.39 -1.99 -7.01
C HIS A 49 -12.02 -1.41 -6.68
N ARG A 50 -10.97 -1.95 -7.29
CA ARG A 50 -9.59 -1.44 -7.13
C ARG A 50 -9.52 0.05 -7.55
N PRO A 51 -8.67 0.85 -6.89
CA PRO A 51 -8.46 2.23 -7.30
C PRO A 51 -7.62 2.30 -8.58
N ASN A 52 -7.68 3.45 -9.26
CA ASN A 52 -6.65 3.83 -10.23
C ASN A 52 -5.45 4.35 -9.42
N LEU A 53 -4.28 3.78 -9.65
CA LEU A 53 -3.08 4.06 -8.86
C LEU A 53 -1.91 4.31 -9.79
N GLN A 54 -1.38 5.53 -9.77
CA GLN A 54 -0.24 5.95 -10.57
C GLN A 54 0.96 6.25 -9.69
N ILE A 55 2.14 5.76 -10.10
CA ILE A 55 3.40 5.99 -9.40
C ILE A 55 4.30 6.83 -10.31
N ALA A 56 4.60 8.05 -9.90
CA ALA A 56 5.49 8.97 -10.60
C ALA A 56 6.81 9.10 -9.82
N GLY A 57 7.92 8.64 -10.38
CA GLY A 57 9.24 8.82 -9.77
C GLY A 57 9.65 10.30 -9.75
N ARG A 58 10.24 10.78 -8.65
CA ARG A 58 10.78 12.17 -8.57
C ARG A 58 11.91 12.42 -9.57
N HIS A 59 12.59 11.35 -9.96
CA HIS A 59 13.50 11.30 -11.09
C HIS A 59 12.86 10.34 -12.10
N PHE A 60 12.47 10.86 -13.26
CA PHE A 60 11.92 10.10 -14.40
C PHE A 60 12.97 9.11 -14.96
N ASP A 61 13.30 8.08 -14.18
CA ASP A 61 13.87 6.85 -14.71
C ASP A 61 12.68 5.95 -15.06
N ASP A 62 12.19 6.06 -16.30
CA ASP A 62 11.11 5.23 -16.84
C ASP A 62 11.41 3.72 -16.78
N ASN A 63 12.66 3.35 -16.53
CA ASN A 63 13.12 1.97 -16.37
C ASN A 63 12.98 1.41 -14.95
N LYS A 64 12.44 2.14 -13.97
CA LYS A 64 12.22 1.60 -12.62
C LYS A 64 10.89 0.88 -12.53
N LEU A 65 10.94 -0.30 -11.91
CA LEU A 65 9.77 -1.08 -11.56
C LEU A 65 9.39 -0.83 -10.10
N PHE A 66 8.11 -0.95 -9.80
CA PHE A 66 7.57 -0.75 -8.47
C PHE A 66 6.68 -1.91 -8.06
N THR A 67 6.73 -2.22 -6.76
CA THR A 67 5.80 -3.13 -6.09
C THR A 67 4.86 -2.33 -5.22
N LEU A 68 3.56 -2.51 -5.41
CA LEU A 68 2.51 -1.95 -4.60
C LEU A 68 1.99 -3.01 -3.62
N VAL A 69 1.82 -2.60 -2.37
CA VAL A 69 1.17 -3.37 -1.31
C VAL A 69 0.03 -2.54 -0.71
N MET A 70 -1.16 -3.11 -0.61
CA MET A 70 -2.28 -2.58 0.17
C MET A 70 -2.54 -3.48 1.37
N THR A 71 -2.54 -2.90 2.57
CA THR A 71 -2.59 -3.64 3.83
C THR A 71 -3.44 -2.91 4.88
N ASP A 72 -4.00 -3.68 5.83
CA ASP A 72 -4.83 -3.20 6.95
C ASP A 72 -4.20 -3.65 8.28
N PRO A 73 -3.50 -2.75 9.01
CA PRO A 73 -2.88 -3.07 10.29
C PRO A 73 -3.86 -3.15 11.46
N ASP A 74 -5.14 -2.83 11.24
CA ASP A 74 -6.16 -2.73 12.28
C ASP A 74 -7.11 -3.93 12.28
N ALA A 75 -6.83 -4.99 11.52
CA ALA A 75 -7.67 -6.19 11.47
C ALA A 75 -7.54 -7.09 12.71
N PRO A 76 -8.64 -7.64 13.26
CA PRO A 76 -10.05 -7.42 12.89
C PRO A 76 -10.66 -6.15 13.49
N SER A 77 -10.04 -5.55 14.51
CA SER A 77 -10.42 -4.26 15.05
C SER A 77 -9.19 -3.46 15.50
N PRO A 78 -9.21 -2.13 15.43
CA PRO A 78 -8.06 -1.30 15.81
C PRO A 78 -7.68 -1.45 17.29
N SER A 79 -8.64 -1.81 18.16
CA SER A 79 -8.39 -2.03 19.58
C SER A 79 -7.76 -3.39 19.88
N GLU A 80 -8.05 -4.41 19.07
CA GLU A 80 -7.56 -5.78 19.21
C GLU A 80 -7.09 -6.31 17.85
N PRO A 81 -5.97 -5.79 17.29
CA PRO A 81 -5.54 -6.08 15.93
C PRO A 81 -4.77 -7.41 15.85
N ASN A 82 -5.39 -8.52 16.29
CA ASN A 82 -4.76 -9.85 16.37
C ASN A 82 -4.52 -10.52 15.00
N MET A 83 -5.05 -9.95 13.91
CA MET A 83 -4.84 -10.43 12.54
C MET A 83 -3.95 -9.49 11.72
N ARG A 84 -3.31 -8.51 12.38
CA ARG A 84 -2.49 -7.52 11.69
C ARG A 84 -1.24 -8.14 11.07
N GLU A 85 -0.85 -7.75 9.87
CA GLU A 85 -1.61 -6.93 8.92
C GLU A 85 -2.50 -7.83 8.05
N TRP A 86 -3.65 -7.33 7.62
CA TRP A 86 -4.48 -8.02 6.63
C TRP A 86 -4.16 -7.52 5.23
N LEU A 87 -3.70 -8.43 4.38
CA LEU A 87 -3.30 -8.12 3.02
C LEU A 87 -4.50 -7.97 2.07
N HIS A 88 -4.64 -6.80 1.47
CA HIS A 88 -5.71 -6.48 0.54
C HIS A 88 -5.29 -6.60 -0.92
N TRP A 89 -4.07 -6.20 -1.29
CA TRP A 89 -3.64 -6.17 -2.68
C TRP A 89 -2.12 -6.22 -2.79
N ILE A 90 -1.58 -6.98 -3.76
CA ILE A 90 -0.18 -6.89 -4.18
C ILE A 90 -0.11 -6.88 -5.69
N VAL A 91 0.61 -5.89 -6.21
CA VAL A 91 0.97 -5.80 -7.62
C VAL A 91 2.46 -5.54 -7.73
N THR A 92 3.18 -6.33 -8.52
CA THR A 92 4.61 -6.16 -8.78
C THR A 92 4.84 -5.65 -10.19
N ASP A 93 6.09 -5.30 -10.50
CA ASP A 93 6.55 -4.99 -11.85
C ASP A 93 5.75 -3.85 -12.51
N ILE A 94 5.27 -2.90 -11.70
CA ILE A 94 4.57 -1.72 -12.20
C ILE A 94 5.62 -0.78 -12.80
N PRO A 95 5.53 -0.42 -14.09
CA PRO A 95 6.44 0.55 -14.68
C PRO A 95 6.29 1.93 -14.04
N GLY A 96 7.39 2.68 -13.94
CA GLY A 96 7.35 4.10 -13.57
C GLY A 96 6.42 4.88 -14.49
N ALA A 97 5.69 5.84 -13.92
CA ALA A 97 4.67 6.66 -14.59
C ALA A 97 3.47 5.88 -15.18
N ALA A 98 3.33 4.59 -14.86
CA ALA A 98 2.19 3.77 -15.24
C ALA A 98 1.17 3.59 -14.11
N ASP A 99 -0.02 3.11 -14.48
CA ASP A 99 -1.03 2.64 -13.54
C ASP A 99 -0.71 1.22 -13.07
N ALA A 100 -1.14 0.87 -11.85
CA ALA A 100 -0.98 -0.47 -11.28
C ALA A 100 -1.54 -1.60 -12.18
N SER A 101 -2.50 -1.32 -13.08
CA SER A 101 -2.98 -2.31 -14.06
C SER A 101 -1.93 -2.79 -15.06
N GLN A 102 -0.82 -2.06 -15.24
CA GLN A 102 0.29 -2.44 -16.12
C GLN A 102 1.30 -3.36 -15.41
N GLY A 103 1.18 -3.55 -14.10
CA GLY A 103 1.98 -4.50 -13.35
C GLY A 103 1.39 -5.91 -13.34
N ARG A 104 2.06 -6.81 -12.64
CA ARG A 104 1.63 -8.19 -12.39
C ARG A 104 0.89 -8.27 -11.06
N GLU A 105 -0.40 -8.55 -11.09
CA GLU A 105 -1.19 -8.78 -9.87
C GLU A 105 -0.83 -10.14 -9.25
N ILE A 106 -0.22 -10.12 -8.07
CA ILE A 106 0.19 -11.32 -7.33
C ILE A 106 -0.90 -11.72 -6.33
N VAL A 107 -1.47 -10.74 -5.65
CA VAL A 107 -2.59 -10.94 -4.72
C VAL A 107 -3.73 -10.06 -5.19
N PRO A 108 -4.88 -10.61 -5.61
CA PRO A 108 -5.95 -9.83 -6.19
C PRO A 108 -6.54 -8.84 -5.20
N TYR A 109 -6.97 -7.67 -5.72
CA TYR A 109 -7.57 -6.64 -4.89
C TYR A 109 -8.79 -7.17 -4.14
N MET A 110 -8.78 -7.01 -2.82
CA MET A 110 -9.92 -7.26 -1.96
C MET A 110 -10.38 -5.93 -1.37
N GLY A 111 -11.61 -5.52 -1.65
CA GLY A 111 -12.15 -4.25 -1.14
C GLY A 111 -12.23 -4.21 0.39
N PRO A 112 -11.96 -3.04 1.03
CA PRO A 112 -12.22 -2.79 2.44
C PRO A 112 -13.61 -3.26 2.90
N ARG A 113 -13.64 -4.08 3.94
CA ARG A 113 -14.86 -4.53 4.64
C ARG A 113 -14.59 -4.62 6.14
N PRO A 114 -14.29 -3.49 6.80
CA PRO A 114 -13.96 -3.49 8.22
C PRO A 114 -15.17 -4.00 9.02
N PRO A 115 -15.01 -5.02 9.88
CA PRO A 115 -16.13 -5.55 10.65
C PRO A 115 -16.49 -4.63 11.83
N ILE A 116 -15.50 -4.01 12.49
CA ILE A 116 -15.69 -3.20 13.70
C ILE A 116 -14.72 -2.02 13.72
N GLY A 117 -15.27 -0.81 13.88
CA GLY A 117 -14.46 0.41 14.05
C GLY A 117 -13.95 0.99 12.74
N ILE A 118 -12.98 1.90 12.86
CA ILE A 118 -12.36 2.59 11.73
C ILE A 118 -10.98 1.98 11.50
N HIS A 119 -10.77 1.42 10.31
CA HIS A 119 -9.52 0.78 9.92
C HIS A 119 -8.70 1.70 9.03
N ARG A 120 -7.39 1.65 9.19
CA ARG A 120 -6.43 2.28 8.28
C ARG A 120 -6.19 1.32 7.12
N TYR A 121 -6.34 1.82 5.90
CA TYR A 121 -5.92 1.09 4.70
C TYR A 121 -4.70 1.79 4.14
N VAL A 122 -3.56 1.09 4.16
CA VAL A 122 -2.27 1.66 3.81
C VAL A 122 -1.86 1.14 2.44
N PHE A 123 -1.56 2.07 1.54
CA PHE A 123 -0.89 1.79 0.27
C PHE A 123 0.60 2.10 0.44
N VAL A 124 1.45 1.14 0.13
CA VAL A 124 2.91 1.28 0.14
C VAL A 124 3.45 0.90 -1.22
N ALA A 125 4.26 1.77 -1.81
CA ALA A 125 4.97 1.51 -3.05
C ALA A 125 6.47 1.38 -2.76
N PHE A 126 7.06 0.27 -3.18
CA PHE A 126 8.48 -0.02 -3.09
C PHE A 126 9.11 0.03 -4.47
N ARG A 127 10.33 0.54 -4.55
CA ARG A 127 11.11 0.52 -5.79
C ARG A 127 11.84 -0.81 -5.90
N GLN A 128 11.66 -1.51 -7.01
CA GLN A 128 12.37 -2.75 -7.29
C GLN A 128 13.78 -2.46 -7.83
N GLN A 129 14.71 -3.35 -7.49
CA GLN A 129 16.03 -3.40 -8.13
C GLN A 129 15.95 -4.19 -9.45
N ASP A 130 15.22 -5.30 -9.44
CA ASP A 130 15.03 -6.22 -10.56
C ASP A 130 13.56 -6.65 -10.69
N PRO A 131 13.14 -7.18 -11.84
CA PRO A 131 11.80 -7.75 -12.02
C PRO A 131 11.51 -8.90 -11.04
N MET A 132 10.30 -8.93 -10.48
CA MET A 132 9.82 -9.89 -9.48
C MET A 132 9.33 -11.20 -10.10
N VAL A 133 10.22 -11.90 -10.82
CA VAL A 133 9.84 -13.10 -11.60
C VAL A 133 9.43 -14.28 -10.69
N MET A 134 10.14 -14.48 -9.58
CA MET A 134 9.98 -15.64 -8.69
C MET A 134 9.13 -15.37 -7.43
N MET A 135 8.41 -14.25 -7.38
CA MET A 135 7.55 -13.97 -6.22
C MET A 135 6.39 -14.96 -6.14
N MET A 136 6.19 -15.54 -4.95
CA MET A 136 5.02 -16.36 -4.64
C MET A 136 4.02 -15.55 -3.84
N ALA A 137 2.74 -15.67 -4.21
CA ALA A 137 1.68 -15.08 -3.42
C ALA A 137 1.64 -15.74 -2.03
N PRO A 138 1.48 -14.96 -0.95
CA PRO A 138 1.26 -15.52 0.37
C PRO A 138 -0.04 -16.37 0.36
N GLN A 139 0.00 -17.52 1.04
CA GLN A 139 -1.14 -18.45 1.09
C GLN A 139 -2.31 -17.91 1.92
N VAL A 140 -2.01 -17.02 2.86
CA VAL A 140 -2.98 -16.38 3.75
C VAL A 140 -2.80 -14.87 3.72
N ARG A 141 -3.90 -14.14 3.95
CA ARG A 141 -3.90 -12.67 3.97
C ARG A 141 -3.68 -12.08 5.36
N HIS A 142 -4.09 -12.78 6.41
CA HIS A 142 -3.91 -12.34 7.80
C HIS A 142 -2.45 -12.54 8.24
N ASN A 143 -2.04 -11.82 9.30
CA ASN A 143 -0.69 -11.87 9.86
C ASN A 143 0.41 -11.58 8.83
N PHE A 144 0.07 -10.79 7.80
CA PHE A 144 1.04 -10.28 6.85
C PHE A 144 1.93 -9.23 7.53
N SER A 145 3.18 -9.13 7.09
CA SER A 145 4.09 -8.07 7.53
C SER A 145 4.70 -7.40 6.32
N THR A 146 4.33 -6.14 6.11
CA THR A 146 4.87 -5.33 5.02
C THR A 146 6.38 -5.17 5.14
N ARG A 147 6.91 -5.07 6.37
CA ARG A 147 8.35 -5.04 6.66
C ARG A 147 9.06 -6.33 6.27
N ALA A 148 8.55 -7.47 6.73
CA ALA A 148 9.19 -8.76 6.46
C ALA A 148 9.16 -9.06 4.96
N PHE A 149 8.06 -8.69 4.29
CA PHE A 149 7.95 -8.76 2.84
C PHE A 149 9.01 -7.92 2.14
N ALA A 150 9.17 -6.64 2.52
CA ALA A 150 10.17 -5.79 1.91
C ALA A 150 11.61 -6.32 2.11
N ALA A 151 11.92 -6.76 3.32
CA ALA A 151 13.23 -7.35 3.65
C ALA A 151 13.51 -8.64 2.87
N GLN A 152 12.51 -9.51 2.71
CA GLN A 152 12.66 -10.77 1.99
C GLN A 152 12.99 -10.58 0.50
N TYR A 153 12.43 -9.52 -0.12
CA TYR A 153 12.57 -9.26 -1.55
C TYR A 153 13.51 -8.09 -1.89
N GLY A 154 14.21 -7.53 -0.90
CA GLY A 154 15.20 -6.46 -1.12
C GLY A 154 14.59 -5.13 -1.60
N LEU A 155 13.39 -4.83 -1.12
CA LEU A 155 12.56 -3.66 -1.46
C LEU A 155 12.81 -2.45 -0.55
#